data_AF-A0A2V8ZRT1-F1
#
_entry.id   AF-A0A2V8ZRT1-F1
#
_cell.length_a   1.000
_cell.length_b   1.000
_cell.length_c   1.000
_cell.angle_alpha   90.00
_cell.angle_beta   90.00
_cell.angle_gamma   90.00
#
_symmetry.space_group_name_H-M   'P 1'
#
loop_
_entity.id
_entity.type
_entity.pdbx_description
1 polymer ?
#
loop_
_entity_poly.entity_id
_entity_poly.type
_entity_poly.pdbx_seq_one_letter_code
_entity_poly.pdbx_strand_id
1 'polypeptide(L)'
;MEITKFRSQRFAAFGQTTVYLQRTQNMLLRLARSIAEKRWRLQEALRARENDLRKLLASSLDAIVVTNGKITKLRSQLFAAFGQTTVYLQRTQNTLLRLARSIAEKRRRLREALRAREDDLRELLASSLDAIVVTNGDRRFVAANPKALDLFGISEANMRKFTIDAFVPCGQILDFDGTGPPFISKEERSGNCRIRRLDGSLRVAEYIFVANFVPLRHLCRFLNIKTLRSNLTATFNSRPRPNDSNRSQLHQRRNF
;
A
#
# COMPACT_ATOMS: atom_id res chain seq x y z
N MET A 1 77.89 131.69 -3.69
CA MET A 1 76.82 131.27 -2.75
C MET A 1 75.71 130.43 -3.42
N GLU A 2 75.90 129.90 -4.64
CA GLU A 2 74.86 129.13 -5.35
C GLU A 2 75.02 127.60 -5.27
N ILE A 3 76.26 127.13 -5.11
CA ILE A 3 76.60 125.70 -5.11
C ILE A 3 76.04 124.98 -3.87
N THR A 4 75.96 125.67 -2.73
CA THR A 4 75.42 125.13 -1.47
C THR A 4 73.90 124.95 -1.52
N LYS A 5 73.17 125.88 -2.15
CA LYS A 5 71.70 125.80 -2.29
C LYS A 5 71.29 124.69 -3.26
N PHE A 6 71.98 124.57 -4.40
CA PHE A 6 71.77 123.50 -5.38
C PHE A 6 72.08 122.11 -4.82
N ARG A 7 73.15 121.98 -4.03
CA ARG A 7 73.45 120.74 -3.30
C ARG A 7 72.33 120.37 -2.31
N SER A 8 71.80 121.31 -1.54
CA SER A 8 70.72 121.04 -0.58
C SER A 8 69.41 120.56 -1.24
N GLN A 9 69.02 121.18 -2.36
CA GLN A 9 67.80 120.82 -3.09
C GLN A 9 67.92 119.45 -3.77
N ARG A 10 69.10 119.13 -4.33
CA ARG A 10 69.37 117.78 -4.86
C ARG A 10 69.30 116.72 -3.78
N PHE A 11 69.86 116.97 -2.59
CA PHE A 11 69.78 116.05 -1.46
C PHE A 11 68.34 115.85 -0.96
N ALA A 12 67.53 116.91 -0.89
CA ALA A 12 66.12 116.82 -0.50
C ALA A 12 65.27 116.05 -1.53
N ALA A 13 65.48 116.29 -2.84
CA ALA A 13 64.79 115.55 -3.90
C ALA A 13 65.22 114.07 -3.96
N PHE A 14 66.51 113.76 -3.73
CA PHE A 14 67.01 112.38 -3.59
C PHE A 14 66.44 111.70 -2.33
N GLY A 15 66.29 112.45 -1.23
CA GLY A 15 65.65 111.97 0.00
C GLY A 15 64.18 111.62 -0.20
N GLN A 16 63.44 112.42 -0.96
CA GLN A 16 62.02 112.14 -1.24
C GLN A 16 61.83 110.95 -2.18
N THR A 17 62.67 110.83 -3.22
CA THR A 17 62.60 109.68 -4.14
C THR A 17 63.01 108.37 -3.47
N THR A 18 63.99 108.38 -2.56
CA THR A 18 64.37 107.20 -1.77
C THR A 18 63.26 106.77 -0.80
N VAL A 19 62.61 107.71 -0.10
CA VAL A 19 61.45 107.40 0.76
C VAL A 19 60.28 106.85 -0.05
N TYR A 20 59.99 107.41 -1.23
CA TYR A 20 58.94 106.91 -2.13
C TYR A 20 59.25 105.50 -2.64
N LEU A 21 60.49 105.23 -3.07
CA LEU A 21 60.97 103.92 -3.49
C LEU A 21 60.85 102.89 -2.34
N GLN A 22 61.22 103.26 -1.13
CA GLN A 22 61.14 102.38 0.03
C GLN A 22 59.69 102.10 0.45
N ARG A 23 58.79 103.08 0.27
CA ARG A 23 57.35 102.91 0.55
C ARG A 23 56.68 101.99 -0.48
N THR A 24 57.03 102.10 -1.76
CA THR A 24 56.52 101.21 -2.81
C THR A 24 57.08 99.79 -2.68
N GLN A 25 58.37 99.63 -2.35
CA GLN A 25 58.97 98.33 -2.04
C GLN A 25 58.28 97.65 -0.85
N ASN A 26 58.00 98.39 0.23
CA ASN A 26 57.25 97.87 1.37
C ASN A 26 55.82 97.47 1.03
N MET A 27 55.14 98.22 0.14
CA MET A 27 53.79 97.87 -0.32
C MET A 27 53.81 96.58 -1.15
N LEU A 28 54.77 96.42 -2.06
CA LEU A 28 54.95 95.21 -2.87
C LEU A 28 55.26 93.99 -1.99
N LEU A 29 56.12 94.14 -0.98
CA LEU A 29 56.44 93.06 -0.03
C LEU A 29 55.21 92.59 0.76
N ARG A 30 54.35 93.53 1.19
CA ARG A 30 53.10 93.19 1.89
C ARG A 30 52.12 92.45 0.98
N LEU A 31 51.97 92.88 -0.26
CA LEU A 31 51.12 92.21 -1.24
C LEU A 31 51.66 90.82 -1.59
N ALA A 32 52.98 90.68 -1.78
CA ALA A 32 53.62 89.39 -2.03
C ALA A 32 53.41 88.40 -0.87
N ARG A 33 53.54 88.87 0.39
CA ARG A 33 53.21 88.05 1.58
C ARG A 33 51.74 87.64 1.64
N SER A 34 50.83 88.57 1.37
CA SER A 34 49.39 88.27 1.39
C SER A 34 48.99 87.26 0.30
N ILE A 35 49.57 87.37 -0.90
CA ILE A 35 49.36 86.39 -1.98
C ILE A 35 49.93 85.02 -1.60
N ALA A 36 51.13 84.98 -1.00
CA ALA A 36 51.73 83.75 -0.52
C ALA A 36 50.90 83.08 0.58
N GLU A 37 50.37 83.85 1.55
CA GLU A 37 49.47 83.35 2.59
C GLU A 37 48.16 82.82 2.01
N LYS A 38 47.52 83.56 1.09
CA LYS A 38 46.28 83.09 0.44
C LYS A 38 46.52 81.80 -0.34
N ARG A 39 47.65 81.71 -1.06
CA ARG A 39 48.04 80.50 -1.80
C ARG A 39 48.31 79.33 -0.85
N TRP A 40 49.01 79.58 0.25
CA TRP A 40 49.26 78.57 1.29
C TRP A 40 47.96 78.05 1.90
N ARG A 41 47.05 78.95 2.31
CA ARG A 41 45.73 78.58 2.87
C ARG A 41 44.88 77.79 1.88
N LEU A 42 44.89 78.19 0.60
CA LEU A 42 44.20 77.44 -0.46
C LEU A 42 44.80 76.05 -0.65
N GLN A 43 46.13 75.92 -0.63
CA GLN A 43 46.80 74.62 -0.73
C GLN A 43 46.53 73.73 0.49
N GLU A 44 46.54 74.30 1.70
CA GLU A 44 46.15 73.57 2.92
C GLU A 44 44.70 73.11 2.87
N ALA A 45 43.77 73.98 2.47
CA ALA A 45 42.36 73.63 2.34
C ALA A 45 42.13 72.54 1.29
N LEU A 46 42.83 72.60 0.15
CA LEU A 46 42.79 71.54 -0.88
C LEU A 46 43.34 70.22 -0.35
N ARG A 47 44.46 70.24 0.36
CA ARG A 47 45.04 69.03 0.99
C ARG A 47 44.12 68.43 2.06
N ALA A 48 43.52 69.27 2.90
CA ALA A 48 42.57 68.82 3.91
C ALA A 48 41.36 68.15 3.26
N ARG A 49 40.78 68.79 2.24
CA ARG A 49 39.65 68.24 1.49
C ARG A 49 39.99 66.92 0.78
N GLU A 50 41.18 66.81 0.20
CA GLU A 50 41.65 65.57 -0.42
C GLU A 50 41.78 64.43 0.61
N ASN A 51 42.34 64.74 1.78
CA ASN A 51 42.45 63.77 2.87
C ASN A 51 41.09 63.32 3.40
N ASP A 52 40.12 64.24 3.52
CA ASP A 52 38.77 63.91 3.94
C ASP A 52 38.07 63.00 2.91
N LEU A 53 38.23 63.30 1.61
CA LEU A 53 37.72 62.43 0.55
C LEU A 53 38.35 61.03 0.59
N ARG A 54 39.66 60.93 0.82
CA ARG A 54 40.34 59.63 0.96
C ARG A 54 39.81 58.83 2.14
N LYS A 55 39.57 59.48 3.30
CA LYS A 55 39.01 58.83 4.49
C LYS A 55 37.58 58.32 4.24
N LEU A 56 36.74 59.14 3.61
CA LEU A 56 35.37 58.74 3.27
C LEU A 56 35.35 57.56 2.29
N LEU A 57 36.19 57.60 1.27
CA LEU A 57 36.32 56.49 0.32
C LEU A 57 36.77 55.20 1.02
N ALA A 58 37.80 55.26 1.87
CA ALA A 58 38.26 54.10 2.65
C ALA A 58 37.14 53.52 3.52
N SER A 59 36.42 54.36 4.27
CA SER A 59 35.29 53.93 5.11
C SER A 59 34.17 53.29 4.30
N SER A 60 33.84 53.84 3.12
CA SER A 60 32.81 53.27 2.25
C SER A 60 33.22 51.92 1.66
N LEU A 61 34.50 51.76 1.28
CA LEU A 61 35.05 50.49 0.76
C LEU A 61 35.04 49.41 1.85
N ASP A 62 35.45 49.74 3.07
CA ASP A 62 35.41 48.83 4.21
C ASP A 62 33.97 48.35 4.48
N ALA A 63 32.99 49.26 4.44
CA ALA A 63 31.58 48.90 4.61
C ALA A 63 31.08 47.95 3.51
N ILE A 64 31.49 48.16 2.25
CA ILE A 64 31.15 47.27 1.12
C ILE A 64 31.79 45.89 1.31
N VAL A 65 33.05 45.82 1.73
CA VAL A 65 33.74 44.54 1.98
C VAL A 65 33.04 43.77 3.09
N VAL A 66 32.71 44.43 4.21
CA VAL A 66 31.99 43.81 5.33
C VAL A 66 30.61 43.31 4.90
N THR A 67 29.85 44.11 4.16
CA THR A 67 28.51 43.70 3.68
C THR A 67 28.59 42.53 2.71
N ASN A 68 29.53 42.54 1.77
CA ASN A 68 29.77 41.41 0.87
C ASN A 68 30.17 40.14 1.62
N GLY A 69 31.03 40.25 2.64
CA GLY A 69 31.38 39.12 3.51
C GLY A 69 30.18 38.51 4.25
N LYS A 70 29.23 39.35 4.70
CA LYS A 70 27.98 38.87 5.30
C LYS A 70 27.09 38.17 4.28
N ILE A 71 26.98 38.71 3.07
CA ILE A 71 26.18 38.12 1.98
C ILE A 71 26.74 36.76 1.56
N THR A 72 28.07 36.64 1.40
CA THR A 72 28.70 35.37 1.03
C THR A 72 28.52 34.31 2.11
N LYS A 73 28.67 34.68 3.39
CA LYS A 73 28.39 33.78 4.52
C LYS A 73 26.94 33.29 4.54
N LEU A 74 25.98 34.19 4.30
CA LEU A 74 24.56 33.82 4.29
C LEU A 74 24.26 32.88 3.10
N ARG A 75 24.83 33.16 1.93
CA ARG A 75 24.71 32.28 0.74
C ARG A 75 25.24 30.88 1.01
N SER A 76 26.42 30.75 1.64
CA SER A 76 26.99 29.43 1.92
C SER A 76 26.17 28.64 2.94
N GLN A 77 25.63 29.30 3.98
CA GLN A 77 24.73 28.68 4.95
C GLN A 77 23.43 28.18 4.32
N LEU A 78 22.79 29.01 3.48
CA LEU A 78 21.60 28.58 2.74
C LEU A 78 21.89 27.39 1.84
N PHE A 79 22.99 27.43 1.07
CA PHE A 79 23.37 26.33 0.20
C PHE A 79 23.57 25.02 0.98
N ALA A 80 24.26 25.06 2.12
CA ALA A 80 24.45 23.89 2.97
C ALA A 80 23.12 23.35 3.52
N ALA A 81 22.23 24.23 4.01
CA ALA A 81 20.92 23.84 4.53
C ALA A 81 20.05 23.18 3.45
N PHE A 82 19.93 23.80 2.27
CA PHE A 82 19.16 23.27 1.15
C PHE A 82 19.74 21.95 0.61
N GLY A 83 21.07 21.83 0.56
CA GLY A 83 21.74 20.58 0.19
C GLY A 83 21.34 19.41 1.09
N GLN A 84 21.32 19.64 2.41
CA GLN A 84 20.90 18.62 3.37
C GLN A 84 19.42 18.23 3.20
N THR A 85 18.53 19.21 3.04
CA THR A 85 17.09 18.93 2.84
C THR A 85 16.85 18.12 1.57
N THR A 86 17.56 18.44 0.48
CA THR A 86 17.43 17.73 -0.80
C THR A 86 17.86 16.27 -0.68
N VAL A 87 19.00 16.01 -0.03
CA VAL A 87 19.49 14.63 0.21
C VAL A 87 18.52 13.87 1.12
N TYR A 88 17.98 14.51 2.16
CA TYR A 88 17.00 13.89 3.04
C TYR A 88 15.71 13.52 2.29
N LEU A 89 15.19 14.43 1.47
CA LEU A 89 13.99 14.19 0.67
C LEU A 89 14.20 13.04 -0.33
N GLN A 90 15.35 13.00 -0.98
CA GLN A 90 15.67 11.93 -1.93
C GLN A 90 15.83 10.56 -1.23
N ARG A 91 16.45 10.53 -0.05
CA ARG A 91 16.57 9.30 0.77
C ARG A 91 15.21 8.79 1.24
N THR A 92 14.33 9.68 1.69
CA THR A 92 12.98 9.31 2.15
C THR A 92 12.14 8.78 0.99
N GLN A 93 12.16 9.44 -0.18
CA GLN A 93 11.49 8.95 -1.39
C GLN A 93 11.97 7.54 -1.78
N ASN A 94 13.29 7.31 -1.83
CA ASN A 94 13.84 6.00 -2.17
C ASN A 94 13.43 4.92 -1.16
N THR A 95 13.39 5.26 0.13
CA THR A 95 12.95 4.33 1.18
C THR A 95 11.48 3.97 1.00
N LEU A 96 10.62 4.95 0.74
CA LEU A 96 9.20 4.73 0.50
C LEU A 96 8.95 3.83 -0.72
N LEU A 97 9.68 4.04 -1.83
CA LEU A 97 9.57 3.19 -3.01
C LEU A 97 9.99 1.73 -2.74
N ARG A 98 11.07 1.52 -1.95
CA ARG A 98 11.50 0.17 -1.56
C ARG A 98 10.47 -0.52 -0.70
N LEU A 99 9.88 0.19 0.28
CA LEU A 99 8.82 -0.35 1.13
C LEU A 99 7.57 -0.68 0.33
N ALA A 100 7.12 0.22 -0.55
CA ALA A 100 5.96 -0.01 -1.41
C ALA A 100 6.14 -1.27 -2.28
N ARG A 101 7.32 -1.45 -2.88
CA ARG A 101 7.65 -2.64 -3.68
C ARG A 101 7.67 -3.91 -2.82
N SER A 102 8.25 -3.86 -1.63
CA SER A 102 8.29 -5.00 -0.71
C SER A 102 6.87 -5.44 -0.28
N ILE A 103 5.99 -4.49 0.02
CA ILE A 103 4.60 -4.76 0.39
C ILE A 103 3.84 -5.37 -0.79
N ALA A 104 4.00 -4.84 -1.99
CA ALA A 104 3.37 -5.38 -3.19
C ALA A 104 3.81 -6.82 -3.45
N GLU A 105 5.12 -7.09 -3.36
CA GLU A 105 5.68 -8.43 -3.55
C GLU A 105 5.18 -9.43 -2.51
N LYS A 106 5.15 -9.03 -1.23
CA LYS A 106 4.63 -9.88 -0.15
C LYS A 106 3.15 -10.23 -0.35
N ARG A 107 2.34 -9.25 -0.77
CA ARG A 107 0.91 -9.48 -1.10
C ARG A 107 0.75 -10.43 -2.27
N ARG A 108 1.56 -10.30 -3.32
CA ARG A 108 1.54 -11.20 -4.47
C ARG A 108 1.84 -12.64 -4.06
N ARG A 109 2.95 -12.86 -3.35
CA ARG A 109 3.35 -14.20 -2.87
C ARG A 109 2.29 -14.85 -1.99
N LEU A 110 1.66 -14.08 -1.10
CA LEU A 110 0.56 -14.59 -0.27
C LEU A 110 -0.62 -15.06 -1.12
N ARG A 111 -1.02 -14.30 -2.14
CA ARG A 111 -2.11 -14.68 -3.04
C ARG A 111 -1.77 -15.90 -3.88
N GLU A 112 -0.55 -15.98 -4.39
CA GLU A 112 -0.07 -17.15 -5.14
C GLU A 112 -0.03 -18.40 -4.27
N ALA A 113 0.48 -18.29 -3.03
CA ALA A 113 0.48 -19.40 -2.08
C ALA A 113 -0.94 -19.82 -1.67
N LEU A 114 -1.87 -18.88 -1.53
CA LEU A 114 -3.29 -19.20 -1.28
C LEU A 114 -3.91 -19.93 -2.46
N ARG A 115 -3.71 -19.44 -3.69
CA ARG A 115 -4.21 -20.10 -4.90
C ARG A 115 -3.64 -21.50 -5.06
N ALA A 116 -2.33 -21.67 -4.90
CA ALA A 116 -1.69 -22.97 -4.96
C ALA A 116 -2.29 -23.93 -3.92
N ARG A 117 -2.49 -23.50 -2.68
CA ARG A 117 -3.15 -24.31 -1.66
C ARG A 117 -4.61 -24.62 -1.98
N GLU A 118 -5.36 -23.67 -2.54
CA GLU A 118 -6.75 -23.88 -2.96
C GLU A 118 -6.84 -24.89 -4.10
N ASP A 119 -5.93 -24.81 -5.07
CA ASP A 119 -5.83 -25.74 -6.19
C ASP A 119 -5.41 -27.13 -5.72
N ASP A 120 -4.40 -27.23 -4.86
CA ASP A 120 -3.97 -28.49 -4.23
C ASP A 120 -5.14 -29.13 -3.46
N LEU A 121 -5.87 -28.36 -2.64
CA LEU A 121 -7.03 -28.87 -1.91
C LEU A 121 -8.16 -29.31 -2.85
N ARG A 122 -8.41 -28.58 -3.94
CA ARG A 122 -9.40 -28.95 -4.95
C ARG A 122 -9.00 -30.27 -5.63
N GLU A 123 -7.73 -30.43 -5.99
CA GLU A 123 -7.21 -31.64 -6.62
C GLU A 123 -7.26 -32.85 -5.67
N LEU A 124 -6.87 -32.66 -4.41
CA LEU A 124 -6.97 -33.70 -3.37
C LEU A 124 -8.42 -34.14 -3.13
N LEU A 125 -9.37 -33.20 -3.10
CA LEU A 125 -10.79 -33.54 -2.97
C LEU A 125 -11.32 -34.25 -4.21
N ALA A 126 -10.92 -33.82 -5.41
CA ALA A 126 -11.33 -34.41 -6.67
C ALA A 126 -10.80 -35.84 -6.87
N SER A 127 -9.57 -36.11 -6.41
CA SER A 127 -8.90 -37.42 -6.48
C SER A 127 -9.24 -38.36 -5.32
N SER A 128 -9.91 -37.87 -4.26
CA SER A 128 -10.31 -38.69 -3.12
C SER A 128 -11.18 -39.88 -3.53
N LEU A 129 -10.88 -41.06 -2.98
CA LEU A 129 -11.65 -42.28 -3.21
C LEU A 129 -12.99 -42.28 -2.46
N ASP A 130 -13.05 -41.54 -1.35
CA ASP A 130 -14.26 -41.39 -0.56
C ASP A 130 -15.22 -40.41 -1.24
N ALA A 131 -16.52 -40.68 -1.13
CA ALA A 131 -17.52 -39.73 -1.57
C ALA A 131 -17.71 -38.65 -0.51
N ILE A 132 -17.34 -37.40 -0.83
CA ILE A 132 -17.37 -36.27 0.10
C ILE A 132 -18.41 -35.25 -0.36
N VAL A 133 -19.28 -34.84 0.56
CA VAL A 133 -20.34 -33.87 0.37
C VAL A 133 -20.28 -32.81 1.45
N VAL A 134 -20.53 -31.56 1.06
CA VAL A 134 -20.78 -30.45 1.96
C VAL A 134 -22.21 -29.98 1.78
N THR A 135 -22.96 -29.88 2.87
CA THR A 135 -24.33 -29.34 2.89
C THR A 135 -24.40 -28.03 3.68
N ASN A 136 -25.43 -27.21 3.42
CA ASN A 136 -25.78 -26.06 4.26
C ASN A 136 -26.69 -26.50 5.43
N GLY A 137 -27.10 -25.56 6.29
CA GLY A 137 -28.04 -25.81 7.39
C GLY A 137 -29.37 -26.45 6.97
N ASP A 138 -29.84 -26.21 5.74
CA ASP A 138 -31.05 -26.82 5.18
C ASP A 138 -30.81 -28.20 4.53
N ARG A 139 -29.63 -28.79 4.77
CA ARG A 139 -29.20 -30.07 4.19
C ARG A 139 -29.14 -30.10 2.65
N ARG A 140 -29.07 -28.94 2.01
CA ARG A 140 -28.89 -28.79 0.56
C ARG A 140 -27.42 -28.93 0.20
N PHE A 141 -27.12 -29.61 -0.89
CA PHE A 141 -25.74 -29.77 -1.36
C PHE A 141 -25.14 -28.41 -1.76
N VAL A 142 -23.95 -28.11 -1.21
CA VAL A 142 -23.17 -26.90 -1.47
C VAL A 142 -21.92 -27.20 -2.28
N ALA A 143 -21.27 -28.34 -2.01
CA ALA A 143 -20.13 -28.86 -2.75
C ALA A 143 -20.13 -30.39 -2.66
N ALA A 144 -19.63 -31.06 -3.68
CA ALA A 144 -19.43 -32.51 -3.69
C ALA A 144 -18.24 -32.85 -4.59
N ASN A 145 -17.45 -33.83 -4.20
CA ASN A 145 -16.41 -34.34 -5.09
C ASN A 145 -17.00 -35.29 -6.16
N PRO A 146 -16.26 -35.63 -7.23
CA PRO A 146 -16.76 -36.50 -8.30
C PRO A 146 -17.27 -37.86 -7.81
N LYS A 147 -16.63 -38.43 -6.78
CA LYS A 147 -17.10 -39.69 -6.17
C LYS A 147 -18.47 -39.56 -5.51
N ALA A 148 -18.75 -38.45 -4.85
CA ALA A 148 -20.07 -38.19 -4.31
C ALA A 148 -21.12 -37.96 -5.42
N LEU A 149 -20.78 -37.22 -6.47
CA LEU A 149 -21.66 -37.03 -7.62
C LEU A 149 -22.04 -38.38 -8.26
N ASP A 150 -21.08 -39.30 -8.44
CA ASP A 150 -21.35 -40.67 -8.86
C ASP A 150 -22.23 -41.41 -7.83
N LEU A 151 -21.87 -41.37 -6.54
CA LEU A 151 -22.62 -42.06 -5.48
C LEU A 151 -24.11 -41.71 -5.50
N PHE A 152 -24.45 -40.43 -5.64
CA PHE A 152 -25.84 -39.95 -5.68
C PHE A 152 -26.46 -40.00 -7.08
N GLY A 153 -25.67 -40.19 -8.14
CA GLY A 153 -26.13 -40.21 -9.54
C GLY A 153 -26.61 -38.84 -10.01
N ILE A 154 -25.96 -37.77 -9.56
CA ILE A 154 -26.31 -36.38 -9.89
C ILE A 154 -25.14 -35.68 -10.57
N SER A 155 -25.45 -34.75 -11.47
CA SER A 155 -24.43 -33.87 -12.05
C SER A 155 -24.14 -32.67 -11.16
N GLU A 156 -22.93 -32.13 -11.25
CA GLU A 156 -22.53 -30.92 -10.52
C GLU A 156 -23.49 -29.75 -10.79
N ALA A 157 -23.94 -29.60 -12.04
CA ALA A 157 -24.86 -28.55 -12.47
C ALA A 157 -26.24 -28.60 -11.77
N ASN A 158 -26.70 -29.80 -11.39
CA ASN A 158 -28.00 -29.97 -10.75
C ASN A 158 -27.90 -30.23 -9.24
N MET A 159 -26.68 -30.43 -8.72
CA MET A 159 -26.43 -30.82 -7.33
C MET A 159 -27.14 -29.90 -6.32
N ARG A 160 -27.08 -28.57 -6.53
CA ARG A 160 -27.71 -27.58 -5.64
C ARG A 160 -29.24 -27.67 -5.56
N LYS A 161 -29.90 -28.35 -6.50
CA LYS A 161 -31.37 -28.50 -6.51
C LYS A 161 -31.84 -29.51 -5.47
N PHE A 162 -30.99 -30.45 -5.07
CA PHE A 162 -31.36 -31.53 -4.17
C PHE A 162 -30.95 -31.25 -2.72
N THR A 163 -31.69 -31.87 -1.80
CA THR A 163 -31.27 -32.05 -0.41
C THR A 163 -30.78 -33.49 -0.25
N ILE A 164 -29.92 -33.72 0.74
CA ILE A 164 -29.40 -35.07 1.02
C ILE A 164 -30.53 -36.06 1.36
N ASP A 165 -31.64 -35.56 1.94
CA ASP A 165 -32.81 -36.36 2.34
C ASP A 165 -33.57 -36.95 1.15
N ALA A 166 -33.38 -36.40 -0.06
CA ALA A 166 -33.96 -36.97 -1.28
C ALA A 166 -33.36 -38.34 -1.61
N PHE A 167 -32.13 -38.60 -1.16
CA PHE A 167 -31.38 -39.82 -1.44
C PHE A 167 -31.24 -40.73 -0.23
N VAL A 168 -31.16 -40.13 0.96
CA VAL A 168 -31.06 -40.83 2.22
C VAL A 168 -32.38 -40.61 2.97
N PRO A 169 -33.26 -41.63 3.06
CA PRO A 169 -34.53 -41.49 3.76
C PRO A 169 -34.35 -40.99 5.20
N CYS A 170 -35.22 -40.08 5.61
CA CYS A 170 -35.23 -39.46 6.94
C CYS A 170 -35.18 -40.54 8.05
N GLY A 171 -34.34 -40.35 9.07
CA GLY A 171 -34.14 -41.28 10.19
C GLY A 171 -32.90 -42.21 10.11
N GLN A 172 -32.11 -42.19 9.04
CA GLN A 172 -30.86 -42.99 8.94
C GLN A 172 -29.56 -42.23 9.25
N ILE A 173 -29.54 -40.91 9.05
CA ILE A 173 -28.32 -40.09 9.19
C ILE A 173 -28.60 -38.80 10.00
N LEU A 174 -29.82 -38.25 9.93
CA LEU A 174 -30.06 -36.83 10.20
C LEU A 174 -31.39 -36.60 10.96
N ASP A 175 -31.41 -36.91 12.26
CA ASP A 175 -32.34 -36.25 13.18
C ASP A 175 -31.66 -34.94 13.65
N PHE A 176 -32.12 -33.83 13.06
CA PHE A 176 -31.71 -32.45 13.38
C PHE A 176 -32.90 -31.60 13.79
N ASP A 177 -33.96 -32.22 14.31
CA ASP A 177 -35.15 -31.57 14.80
C ASP A 177 -34.85 -30.71 16.03
N GLY A 178 -34.10 -29.62 15.83
CA GLY A 178 -34.16 -28.25 16.38
C GLY A 178 -34.53 -28.00 17.83
N THR A 179 -34.66 -29.03 18.65
CA THR A 179 -35.25 -29.00 19.99
C THR A 179 -34.18 -29.24 21.06
N GLY A 180 -32.91 -29.27 20.65
CA GLY A 180 -31.76 -29.28 21.55
C GLY A 180 -31.07 -27.90 21.56
N PRO A 181 -30.48 -27.51 22.70
CA PRO A 181 -29.82 -26.21 22.85
C PRO A 181 -28.70 -26.04 21.80
N PRO A 182 -28.34 -24.79 21.43
CA PRO A 182 -27.35 -24.52 20.38
C PRO A 182 -26.02 -25.21 20.72
N PHE A 183 -25.76 -26.33 20.07
CA PHE A 183 -24.72 -27.29 20.44
C PHE A 183 -23.32 -26.73 20.20
N ILE A 184 -22.52 -26.74 21.28
CA ILE A 184 -21.11 -26.30 21.33
C ILE A 184 -20.12 -27.46 21.01
N SER A 185 -20.61 -28.66 20.70
CA SER A 185 -19.76 -29.82 20.35
C SER A 185 -19.74 -30.07 18.84
N LYS A 186 -18.53 -30.19 18.28
CA LYS A 186 -18.27 -30.75 16.93
C LYS A 186 -18.59 -32.24 16.96
N GLU A 187 -19.88 -32.59 17.00
CA GLU A 187 -20.34 -33.98 17.05
C GLU A 187 -20.09 -34.66 15.71
N GLU A 188 -19.10 -35.55 15.72
CA GLU A 188 -18.89 -36.51 14.65
C GLU A 188 -19.84 -37.69 14.86
N ARG A 189 -20.68 -37.97 13.86
CA ARG A 189 -21.60 -39.11 13.85
C ARG A 189 -21.19 -40.06 12.74
N SER A 190 -21.15 -41.35 13.01
CA SER A 190 -20.85 -42.35 12.00
C SER A 190 -21.82 -43.51 12.06
N GLY A 191 -22.01 -44.18 10.93
CA GLY A 191 -22.94 -45.30 10.84
C GLY A 191 -23.07 -45.83 9.42
N ASN A 192 -24.07 -46.67 9.20
CA ASN A 192 -24.40 -47.22 7.89
C ASN A 192 -25.66 -46.57 7.35
N CYS A 193 -25.68 -46.26 6.06
CA CYS A 193 -26.83 -45.69 5.39
C CYS A 193 -27.14 -46.40 4.08
N ARG A 194 -28.42 -46.38 3.72
CA ARG A 194 -28.92 -46.81 2.40
C ARG A 194 -29.23 -45.57 1.58
N ILE A 195 -28.65 -45.50 0.39
CA ILE A 195 -28.76 -44.40 -0.56
C ILE A 195 -29.61 -44.89 -1.73
N ARG A 196 -30.78 -44.28 -1.92
CA ARG A 196 -31.66 -44.52 -3.06
C ARG A 196 -31.45 -43.41 -4.09
N ARG A 197 -30.96 -43.77 -5.26
CA ARG A 197 -30.76 -42.83 -6.36
C ARG A 197 -32.07 -42.53 -7.08
N LEU A 198 -32.07 -41.45 -7.88
CA LEU A 198 -33.22 -41.05 -8.69
C LEU A 198 -33.57 -42.08 -9.79
N ASP A 199 -32.58 -42.86 -10.25
CA ASP A 199 -32.77 -43.97 -11.19
C ASP A 199 -33.38 -45.22 -10.53
N GLY A 200 -33.66 -45.18 -9.22
CA GLY A 200 -34.19 -46.29 -8.43
C GLY A 200 -33.13 -47.26 -7.91
N SER A 201 -31.85 -47.13 -8.31
CA SER A 201 -30.79 -47.99 -7.80
C SER A 201 -30.50 -47.74 -6.32
N LEU A 202 -30.15 -48.82 -5.60
CA LEU A 202 -29.85 -48.76 -4.17
C LEU A 202 -28.36 -49.03 -3.91
N ARG A 203 -27.74 -48.14 -3.14
CA ARG A 203 -26.37 -48.30 -2.63
C ARG A 203 -26.38 -48.31 -1.10
N VAL A 204 -25.41 -48.99 -0.51
CA VAL A 204 -25.16 -48.97 0.93
C VAL A 204 -23.76 -48.41 1.15
N ALA A 205 -23.61 -47.49 2.09
CA ALA A 205 -22.33 -46.89 2.43
C ALA A 205 -22.23 -46.68 3.95
N GLU A 206 -21.01 -46.79 4.46
CA GLU A 206 -20.65 -46.23 5.75
C GLU A 206 -20.58 -44.71 5.59
N TYR A 207 -20.95 -43.95 6.62
CA TYR A 207 -20.86 -42.50 6.59
C TYR A 207 -20.18 -41.98 7.85
N ILE A 208 -19.53 -40.82 7.70
CA ILE A 208 -19.05 -39.96 8.76
C ILE A 208 -19.64 -38.58 8.49
N PHE A 209 -20.31 -38.03 9.48
CA PHE A 209 -20.97 -36.75 9.44
C PHE A 209 -20.36 -35.83 10.50
N VAL A 210 -19.99 -34.61 10.10
CA VAL A 210 -19.46 -33.58 11.00
C VAL A 210 -20.28 -32.32 10.81
N ALA A 211 -21.02 -31.95 11.86
CA ALA A 211 -21.78 -30.70 11.85
C ALA A 211 -20.86 -29.48 11.97
N ASN A 212 -21.23 -28.37 11.31
CA ASN A 212 -20.55 -27.07 11.44
C ASN A 212 -19.02 -27.15 11.28
N PHE A 213 -18.52 -28.02 10.40
CA PHE A 213 -17.08 -28.17 10.16
C PHE A 213 -16.45 -26.85 9.67
N VAL A 214 -17.27 -26.04 9.00
CA VAL A 214 -17.13 -24.59 8.87
C VAL A 214 -18.49 -23.95 9.19
N PRO A 215 -18.57 -22.66 9.58
CA PRO A 215 -19.83 -22.04 9.98
C PRO A 215 -20.96 -22.27 8.96
N LEU A 216 -22.10 -22.77 9.46
CA LEU A 216 -23.33 -23.06 8.69
C LEU A 216 -23.17 -24.10 7.56
N ARG A 217 -22.11 -24.91 7.59
CA ARG A 217 -21.94 -26.03 6.65
C ARG A 217 -21.60 -27.31 7.38
N HIS A 218 -22.15 -28.41 6.89
CA HIS A 218 -21.90 -29.75 7.40
C HIS A 218 -21.13 -30.56 6.38
N LEU A 219 -20.28 -31.48 6.86
CA LEU A 219 -19.49 -32.37 6.03
C LEU A 219 -20.03 -33.79 6.17
N CYS A 220 -20.27 -34.47 5.05
CA CYS A 220 -20.59 -35.89 5.00
C CYS A 220 -19.52 -36.58 4.15
N ARG A 221 -18.89 -37.61 4.71
CA ARG A 221 -18.00 -38.52 3.98
C ARG A 221 -18.62 -39.90 3.94
N PHE A 222 -18.64 -40.53 2.78
CA PHE A 222 -19.18 -41.86 2.56
C PHE A 222 -18.08 -42.82 2.13
N LEU A 223 -18.00 -43.94 2.82
CA LEU A 223 -16.98 -44.97 2.66
C LEU A 223 -17.64 -46.32 2.35
N ASN A 224 -16.83 -47.29 1.93
CA ASN A 224 -17.24 -48.69 1.76
C ASN A 224 -18.53 -48.86 0.93
N ILE A 225 -18.61 -48.13 -0.20
CA ILE A 225 -19.79 -48.07 -1.06
C ILE A 225 -20.02 -49.42 -1.74
N LYS A 226 -21.20 -50.01 -1.53
CA LYS A 226 -21.65 -51.27 -2.15
C LYS A 226 -22.93 -51.04 -2.95
N THR A 227 -23.01 -51.59 -4.15
CA THR A 227 -24.24 -51.55 -4.97
C THR A 227 -25.07 -52.79 -4.67
N LEU A 228 -26.34 -52.60 -4.29
CA LEU A 228 -27.26 -53.70 -4.03
C LEU A 228 -27.89 -54.12 -5.36
N ARG A 229 -27.58 -55.33 -5.84
CA ARG A 229 -28.27 -55.91 -7.00
C ARG A 229 -29.65 -56.38 -6.55
N SER A 230 -30.71 -55.85 -7.14
CA SER A 230 -32.05 -56.40 -7.02
C SER A 230 -32.09 -57.73 -7.78
N ASN A 231 -31.91 -58.85 -7.07
CA ASN A 231 -32.18 -60.16 -7.64
C ASN A 231 -33.71 -60.31 -7.82
N LEU A 232 -34.21 -59.96 -9.00
CA LEU A 232 -35.57 -60.28 -9.44
C LEU A 232 -35.48 -61.11 -10.73
N THR A 233 -35.37 -62.44 -10.58
CA THR A 233 -35.96 -63.45 -11.49
C THR A 233 -35.74 -64.86 -10.91
N ALA A 234 -36.80 -65.45 -10.36
CA ALA A 234 -37.22 -66.85 -10.59
C ALA A 234 -38.25 -67.32 -9.54
N THR A 235 -39.48 -66.83 -9.63
CA THR A 235 -40.66 -67.61 -9.25
C THR A 235 -41.53 -67.73 -10.49
N PHE A 236 -41.20 -68.72 -11.32
CA PHE A 236 -42.06 -69.09 -12.45
C PHE A 236 -43.27 -69.83 -11.90
N ASN A 237 -44.44 -69.33 -12.30
CA ASN A 237 -45.78 -69.82 -12.00
C ASN A 237 -45.93 -71.35 -11.97
N SER A 238 -46.40 -71.89 -10.85
CA SER A 238 -47.24 -73.09 -10.84
C SER A 238 -48.67 -72.68 -10.44
N ARG A 239 -49.48 -72.33 -11.44
CA ARG A 239 -50.94 -72.30 -11.28
C ARG A 239 -51.43 -73.75 -11.06
N PRO A 240 -52.31 -74.04 -10.09
CA PRO A 240 -53.01 -75.32 -10.06
C PRO A 240 -53.96 -75.40 -11.26
N ARG A 241 -53.95 -76.52 -11.98
CA ARG A 241 -54.94 -76.83 -13.02
C ARG A 241 -56.34 -76.98 -12.37
N PRO A 242 -57.42 -76.57 -13.04
CA PRO A 242 -58.76 -76.78 -12.53
C PRO A 242 -59.12 -78.27 -12.56
N ASN A 243 -59.86 -78.69 -11.53
CA ASN A 243 -60.41 -80.03 -11.30
C ASN A 243 -61.19 -80.55 -12.52
N ASP A 244 -60.72 -81.67 -13.07
CA ASP A 244 -61.56 -82.55 -13.88
C ASP A 244 -62.08 -83.70 -13.01
N SER A 245 -63.39 -83.72 -12.85
CA SER A 245 -64.20 -84.95 -12.87
C SER A 245 -64.12 -85.87 -11.66
N ASN A 246 -64.89 -85.48 -10.65
CA ASN A 246 -65.85 -86.36 -9.99
C ASN A 246 -66.61 -87.19 -11.04
N ARG A 247 -66.10 -88.38 -11.37
CA ARG A 247 -66.82 -89.37 -12.17
C ARG A 247 -66.34 -90.79 -11.90
N SER A 248 -66.44 -91.25 -10.64
CA SER A 248 -66.34 -92.68 -10.28
C SER A 248 -66.75 -92.95 -8.82
N GLN A 249 -67.92 -92.47 -8.37
CA GLN A 249 -68.57 -92.98 -7.15
C GLN A 249 -70.10 -92.94 -7.27
N LEU A 250 -70.64 -93.64 -8.27
CA LEU A 250 -72.06 -93.99 -8.30
C LEU A 250 -72.23 -95.25 -9.16
N HIS A 251 -71.89 -96.40 -8.57
CA HIS A 251 -72.51 -97.73 -8.80
C HIS A 251 -71.64 -98.82 -8.16
N GLN A 252 -71.82 -99.06 -6.86
CA GLN A 252 -71.66 -100.38 -6.24
C GLN A 252 -72.17 -100.36 -4.80
N ARG A 253 -73.50 -100.29 -4.66
CA ARG A 253 -74.23 -100.80 -3.48
C ARG A 253 -75.62 -101.25 -3.92
N ARG A 254 -75.69 -102.49 -4.39
CA ARG A 254 -76.83 -103.42 -4.26
C ARG A 254 -76.34 -104.76 -4.80
N ASN A 255 -76.17 -105.73 -3.89
CA ASN A 255 -76.46 -107.16 -4.04
C ASN A 255 -75.63 -107.95 -3.01
N PHE A 256 -76.27 -108.12 -1.85
CA PHE A 256 -76.34 -109.27 -0.93
C PHE A 256 -76.36 -108.79 0.52
#